data_AF-A0A1S3I980-F1
#
_entry.id   AF-A0A1S3I980-F1
#
_cell.length_a   1.000
_cell.length_b   1.000
_cell.length_c   1.000
_cell.angle_alpha   90.00
_cell.angle_beta   90.00
_cell.angle_gamma   90.00
#
_symmetry.space_group_name_H-M   'P 1'
#
loop_
_entity.id
_entity.type
_entity.pdbx_description
1 polymer ?
#
loop_
_entity_poly.entity_id
_entity_poly.type
_entity_poly.pdbx_seq_one_letter_code
_entity_poly.pdbx_strand_id
1 'polypeptide(L)'
;MSSAAQVLKQAEALKASIGDSSSNSHETWVARQHLQDLYQKLLVIDLEYSLDKKVEQDLWNYAFKNQINGLQVQTKDKQNPNRAEIQASLNLFLETASGFYLQLMQELSSAFKLDLPFRRKTSHFGALKECYPYYGKIKSPKKASCLYICQHILVHLGDIARYLQQIEQAQTYYRHAAFLVPSNGQPYNQLAILEAAKGNKLCTVFYYIRSIAVKHPFPVATTNLEKFYSKLIKDSVEYRGKLSMCEFVSTFLQFHAFVHLCTGKQHDSGMP
;
A
#
# COMPACT_ATOMS: atom_id res chain seq x y z
N MET A 1 -24.22 6.66 -22.84
CA MET A 1 -23.12 6.63 -21.85
C MET A 1 -23.33 5.42 -20.97
N SER A 2 -22.32 4.56 -20.81
CA SER A 2 -22.43 3.35 -19.97
C SER A 2 -22.60 3.75 -18.49
N SER A 3 -23.57 3.17 -17.79
CA SER A 3 -23.73 3.40 -16.35
C SER A 3 -22.59 2.76 -15.55
N ALA A 4 -22.30 3.25 -14.33
CA ALA A 4 -21.27 2.64 -13.47
C ALA A 4 -21.51 1.12 -13.26
N ALA A 5 -22.77 0.70 -13.14
CA ALA A 5 -23.11 -0.72 -13.05
C ALA A 5 -22.73 -1.53 -14.32
N GLN A 6 -22.91 -0.96 -15.51
CA GLN A 6 -22.51 -1.61 -16.77
C GLN A 6 -20.99 -1.74 -16.88
N VAL A 7 -20.25 -0.69 -16.49
CA VAL A 7 -18.77 -0.72 -16.47
C VAL A 7 -18.27 -1.76 -15.47
N LEU A 8 -18.87 -1.85 -14.29
CA LEU A 8 -18.50 -2.87 -13.30
C LEU A 8 -18.76 -4.30 -13.81
N LYS A 9 -19.89 -4.54 -14.48
CA LYS A 9 -20.17 -5.85 -15.08
C LYS A 9 -19.12 -6.27 -16.10
N GLN A 10 -18.61 -5.33 -16.90
CA GLN A 10 -17.51 -5.58 -17.83
C GLN A 10 -16.20 -5.89 -17.09
N ALA A 11 -15.91 -5.17 -16.01
CA ALA A 11 -14.72 -5.39 -15.19
C ALA A 11 -14.73 -6.77 -14.51
N GLU A 12 -15.87 -7.20 -13.96
CA GLU A 12 -16.03 -8.53 -13.35
C GLU A 12 -15.79 -9.67 -14.36
N ALA A 13 -16.24 -9.52 -15.60
CA ALA A 13 -16.00 -10.51 -16.65
C ALA A 13 -14.50 -10.63 -17.00
N LEU A 14 -13.79 -9.49 -17.10
CA LEU A 14 -12.34 -9.47 -17.33
C LEU A 14 -11.53 -9.98 -16.14
N LYS A 15 -11.98 -9.67 -14.93
CA LYS A 15 -11.39 -10.19 -13.69
C LYS A 15 -11.44 -11.72 -13.65
N ALA A 16 -12.56 -12.32 -14.08
CA ALA A 16 -12.69 -13.77 -14.18
C ALA A 16 -11.74 -14.36 -15.23
N SER A 17 -11.59 -13.72 -16.41
CA SER A 17 -10.69 -14.23 -17.45
C SER A 17 -9.22 -14.16 -17.05
N ILE A 18 -8.79 -13.16 -16.28
CA ILE A 18 -7.41 -13.04 -15.76
C ILE A 18 -7.08 -14.18 -14.78
N GLY A 19 -8.08 -14.71 -14.08
CA GLY A 19 -7.91 -15.84 -13.15
C GLY A 19 -7.94 -17.21 -13.83
N ASP A 20 -8.30 -17.28 -15.11
CA ASP A 20 -8.40 -18.54 -15.85
C ASP A 20 -7.03 -18.99 -16.37
N SER A 21 -6.57 -20.14 -15.86
CA SER A 21 -5.29 -20.76 -16.23
C SER A 21 -5.19 -21.17 -17.71
N SER A 22 -6.30 -21.16 -18.45
CA SER A 22 -6.33 -21.49 -19.88
C SER A 22 -5.95 -20.32 -20.81
N SER A 23 -5.94 -19.09 -20.31
CA SER A 23 -5.65 -17.89 -21.13
C SER A 23 -4.15 -17.76 -21.42
N ASN A 24 -3.79 -17.40 -22.66
CA ASN A 24 -2.39 -17.17 -22.99
C ASN A 24 -1.85 -15.89 -22.32
N SER A 25 -0.51 -15.76 -22.24
CA SER A 25 0.16 -14.66 -21.55
C SER A 25 -0.21 -13.27 -22.11
N HIS A 26 -0.39 -13.17 -23.44
CA HIS A 26 -0.71 -11.91 -24.11
C HIS A 26 -2.16 -11.47 -23.85
N GLU A 27 -3.12 -12.38 -23.96
CA GLU A 27 -4.53 -12.14 -23.66
C GLU A 27 -4.72 -11.68 -22.21
N THR A 28 -4.04 -12.35 -21.28
CA THR A 28 -4.06 -11.97 -19.86
C THR A 28 -3.48 -10.56 -19.65
N TRP A 29 -2.44 -10.18 -20.39
CA TRP A 29 -1.87 -8.83 -20.33
C TRP A 29 -2.84 -7.77 -20.87
N VAL A 30 -3.45 -8.01 -22.04
CA VAL A 30 -4.44 -7.09 -22.63
C VAL A 30 -5.65 -6.94 -21.71
N ALA A 31 -6.16 -8.05 -21.17
CA ALA A 31 -7.28 -8.05 -20.23
C ALA A 31 -6.97 -7.23 -18.97
N ARG A 32 -5.74 -7.32 -18.44
CA ARG A 32 -5.30 -6.49 -17.30
C ARG A 32 -5.26 -5.01 -17.61
N GLN A 33 -4.84 -4.61 -18.81
CA GLN A 33 -4.84 -3.19 -19.20
C GLN A 33 -6.27 -2.67 -19.30
N HIS A 34 -7.15 -3.43 -19.94
CA HIS A 34 -8.56 -3.05 -20.02
C HIS A 34 -9.23 -3.01 -18.64
N LEU A 35 -8.88 -3.92 -17.73
CA LEU A 35 -9.38 -3.90 -16.35
C LEU A 35 -8.94 -2.62 -15.61
N GLN A 36 -7.70 -2.18 -15.80
CA GLN A 36 -7.20 -0.91 -15.23
C GLN A 36 -8.03 0.28 -15.72
N ASP A 37 -8.27 0.36 -17.03
CA ASP A 37 -9.06 1.45 -17.64
C ASP A 37 -10.50 1.51 -17.09
N LEU A 38 -11.15 0.34 -16.95
CA LEU A 38 -12.53 0.25 -16.45
C LEU A 38 -12.61 0.66 -14.98
N TYR A 39 -11.69 0.19 -14.14
CA TYR A 39 -11.66 0.55 -12.72
C TYR A 39 -11.27 2.01 -12.49
N GLN A 40 -10.31 2.54 -13.25
CA GLN A 40 -10.00 3.98 -13.24
C GLN A 40 -11.24 4.80 -13.58
N LYS A 41 -11.94 4.44 -14.66
CA LYS A 41 -13.18 5.10 -15.08
C LYS A 41 -14.26 5.05 -13.99
N LEU A 42 -14.42 3.92 -13.31
CA LEU A 42 -15.38 3.77 -12.21
C LEU A 42 -15.06 4.70 -11.05
N LEU A 43 -13.80 4.69 -10.59
CA LEU A 43 -13.33 5.54 -9.50
C LEU A 43 -13.55 7.03 -9.77
N VAL A 44 -13.46 7.46 -11.04
CA VAL A 44 -13.68 8.86 -11.43
C VAL A 44 -15.17 9.20 -11.59
N ILE A 45 -15.98 8.32 -12.19
CA ILE A 45 -17.41 8.61 -12.44
C ILE A 45 -18.24 8.60 -11.15
N ASP A 46 -18.02 7.60 -10.30
CA ASP A 46 -18.81 7.35 -9.10
C ASP A 46 -17.95 6.72 -7.99
N LEU A 47 -17.24 7.56 -7.25
CA LEU A 47 -16.34 7.11 -6.19
C LEU A 47 -17.09 6.37 -5.08
N GLU A 48 -18.25 6.85 -4.65
CA GLU A 48 -19.01 6.24 -3.55
C GLU A 48 -19.45 4.82 -3.92
N TYR A 49 -19.96 4.63 -5.14
CA TYR A 49 -20.30 3.31 -5.65
C TYR A 49 -19.07 2.41 -5.79
N SER A 50 -17.96 2.96 -6.28
CA SER A 50 -16.72 2.21 -6.47
C SER A 50 -16.15 1.70 -5.15
N LEU A 51 -16.16 2.52 -4.11
CA LEU A 51 -15.69 2.14 -2.78
C LEU A 51 -16.63 1.12 -2.11
N ASP A 52 -17.95 1.23 -2.29
CA ASP A 52 -18.92 0.22 -1.83
C ASP A 52 -18.64 -1.15 -2.47
N LYS A 53 -18.26 -1.16 -3.74
CA LYS A 53 -17.91 -2.36 -4.50
C LYS A 53 -16.44 -2.77 -4.38
N LYS A 54 -15.65 -2.08 -3.55
CA LYS A 54 -14.22 -2.37 -3.32
C LYS A 54 -13.38 -2.37 -4.60
N VAL A 55 -13.75 -1.52 -5.56
CA VAL A 55 -13.08 -1.39 -6.87
C VAL A 55 -11.59 -1.10 -6.71
N GLU A 56 -11.22 -0.27 -5.74
CA GLU A 56 -9.82 0.08 -5.46
C GLU A 56 -9.00 -1.12 -4.97
N GLN A 57 -9.60 -1.98 -4.15
CA GLN A 57 -8.95 -3.20 -3.68
C GLN A 57 -8.77 -4.21 -4.82
N ASP A 58 -9.79 -4.36 -5.66
CA ASP A 58 -9.72 -5.26 -6.81
C ASP A 58 -8.74 -4.77 -7.86
N LEU A 59 -8.68 -3.46 -8.10
CA LEU A 59 -7.69 -2.84 -8.97
C LEU A 59 -6.28 -3.19 -8.50
N TRP A 60 -5.95 -2.97 -7.22
CA TRP A 60 -4.64 -3.34 -6.70
C TRP A 60 -4.37 -4.85 -6.82
N ASN A 61 -5.31 -5.69 -6.37
CA ASN A 61 -5.07 -7.13 -6.26
C ASN A 61 -4.95 -7.80 -7.64
N TYR A 62 -5.91 -7.57 -8.53
CA TYR A 62 -6.03 -8.31 -9.79
C TYR A 62 -5.25 -7.68 -10.94
N ALA A 63 -5.13 -6.35 -10.99
CA ALA A 63 -4.36 -5.71 -12.05
C ALA A 63 -2.85 -5.69 -11.75
N PHE A 64 -2.45 -5.61 -10.48
CA PHE A 64 -1.04 -5.39 -10.11
C PHE A 64 -0.46 -6.47 -9.19
N LYS A 65 -0.96 -6.59 -7.96
CA LYS A 65 -0.35 -7.37 -6.88
C LYS A 65 -0.13 -8.84 -7.24
N ASN A 66 -1.10 -9.49 -7.88
CA ASN A 66 -0.99 -10.90 -8.27
C ASN A 66 0.16 -11.12 -9.26
N GLN A 67 0.28 -10.24 -10.27
CA GLN A 67 1.35 -10.29 -11.25
C GLN A 67 2.71 -9.98 -10.61
N ILE A 68 2.77 -8.95 -9.74
CA ILE A 68 3.99 -8.60 -8.98
C ILE A 68 4.46 -9.80 -8.16
N ASN A 69 3.56 -10.44 -7.41
CA ASN A 69 3.88 -11.59 -6.59
C ASN A 69 4.39 -12.76 -7.45
N GLY A 70 3.71 -13.07 -8.56
CA GLY A 70 4.12 -14.12 -9.49
C GLY A 70 5.53 -13.89 -10.05
N LEU A 71 5.83 -12.66 -10.47
CA LEU A 71 7.16 -12.27 -10.94
C LEU A 71 8.21 -12.31 -9.82
N GLN A 72 7.89 -11.82 -8.62
CA GLN A 72 8.80 -11.84 -7.46
C GLN A 72 9.15 -13.25 -6.98
N VAL A 73 8.23 -14.20 -7.10
CA VAL A 73 8.52 -15.61 -6.80
C VAL A 73 9.55 -16.15 -7.80
N GLN A 74 9.34 -15.87 -9.10
CA GLN A 74 10.24 -16.32 -10.15
C GLN A 74 11.63 -15.66 -10.07
N THR A 75 11.74 -14.39 -9.65
CA THR A 75 13.06 -13.73 -9.49
C THR A 75 13.86 -14.24 -8.28
N LYS A 76 13.20 -14.86 -7.30
CA LYS A 76 13.84 -15.49 -6.13
C LYS A 76 14.31 -16.92 -6.40
N ASP A 77 13.81 -17.55 -7.45
CA ASP A 77 14.27 -18.87 -7.89
C ASP A 77 15.67 -18.75 -8.51
N LYS A 78 16.68 -19.26 -7.80
CA LYS A 78 18.08 -19.22 -8.22
C LYS A 78 18.38 -20.19 -9.37
N GLN A 79 17.52 -21.17 -9.61
CA GLN A 79 17.72 -22.18 -10.66
C GLN A 79 17.11 -21.75 -12.00
N ASN A 80 16.32 -20.68 -12.02
CA ASN A 80 15.68 -20.20 -13.23
C ASN A 80 16.70 -19.51 -14.18
N PRO A 81 16.94 -20.05 -15.39
CA PRO A 81 17.91 -19.46 -16.33
C PRO A 81 17.48 -18.08 -16.84
N ASN A 82 16.17 -17.77 -16.81
CA ASN A 82 15.61 -16.51 -17.31
C ASN A 82 15.48 -15.45 -16.20
N ARG A 83 16.10 -15.66 -15.05
CA ARG A 83 15.96 -14.78 -13.87
C ARG A 83 16.23 -13.30 -14.16
N ALA A 84 17.24 -13.00 -14.98
CA ALA A 84 17.58 -11.62 -15.33
C ALA A 84 16.48 -10.94 -16.16
N GLU A 85 15.92 -11.65 -17.15
CA GLU A 85 14.81 -11.18 -17.98
C GLU A 85 13.53 -10.99 -17.17
N ILE A 86 13.24 -11.91 -16.26
CA ILE A 86 12.09 -11.83 -15.34
C ILE A 86 12.26 -10.63 -14.39
N GLN A 87 13.47 -10.37 -13.90
CA GLN A 87 13.75 -9.19 -13.09
C GLN A 87 13.57 -7.89 -13.88
N ALA A 88 14.01 -7.84 -15.14
CA ALA A 88 13.77 -6.70 -16.01
C ALA A 88 12.27 -6.48 -16.28
N SER A 89 11.54 -7.57 -16.52
CA SER A 89 10.07 -7.55 -16.71
C SER A 89 9.34 -7.07 -15.45
N LEU A 90 9.79 -7.50 -14.26
CA LEU A 90 9.27 -7.02 -12.99
C LEU A 90 9.50 -5.51 -12.81
N ASN A 91 10.72 -5.03 -13.09
CA ASN A 91 11.03 -3.61 -12.97
C ASN A 91 10.17 -2.78 -13.93
N LEU A 92 10.05 -3.20 -15.19
CA LEU A 92 9.19 -2.52 -16.17
C LEU A 92 7.72 -2.50 -15.74
N PHE A 93 7.22 -3.61 -15.20
CA PHE A 93 5.86 -3.69 -14.69
C PHE A 93 5.62 -2.77 -13.49
N LEU A 94 6.59 -2.69 -12.57
CA LEU A 94 6.53 -1.78 -11.42
C LEU A 94 6.58 -0.31 -11.84
N GLU A 95 7.42 0.08 -12.79
CA GLU A 95 7.47 1.45 -13.32
C GLU A 95 6.15 1.81 -14.03
N THR A 96 5.61 0.88 -14.83
CA THR A 96 4.29 1.07 -15.47
C THR A 96 3.17 1.24 -14.43
N ALA A 97 3.18 0.43 -13.36
CA ALA A 97 2.23 0.55 -12.26
C ALA A 97 2.36 1.88 -11.50
N SER A 98 3.60 2.36 -11.29
CA SER A 98 3.88 3.68 -10.71
C SER A 98 3.26 4.78 -11.56
N GLY A 99 3.48 4.74 -12.88
CA GLY A 99 2.89 5.67 -13.84
C GLY A 99 1.36 5.68 -13.79
N PHE A 100 0.74 4.49 -13.78
CA PHE A 100 -0.71 4.36 -13.66
C PHE A 100 -1.26 5.02 -12.39
N TYR A 101 -0.69 4.73 -11.21
CA TYR A 101 -1.18 5.30 -9.95
C TYR A 101 -0.94 6.81 -9.83
N LEU A 102 0.17 7.33 -10.38
CA LEU A 102 0.42 8.76 -10.46
C LEU A 102 -0.61 9.46 -11.36
N GLN A 103 -0.91 8.87 -12.52
CA GLN A 103 -1.94 9.37 -13.43
C GLN A 103 -3.33 9.32 -12.77
N LEU A 104 -3.69 8.21 -12.14
CA LEU A 104 -4.96 8.07 -11.42
C LEU A 104 -5.10 9.13 -10.31
N MET A 105 -4.04 9.37 -9.52
CA MET A 105 -4.03 10.43 -8.51
C MET A 105 -4.29 11.81 -9.12
N GLN A 106 -3.64 12.10 -10.25
CA GLN A 106 -3.78 13.36 -10.97
C GLN A 106 -5.21 13.54 -11.51
N GLU A 107 -5.79 12.49 -12.09
CA GLU A 107 -7.15 12.50 -12.62
C GLU A 107 -8.19 12.69 -11.50
N LEU A 108 -8.12 11.93 -10.41
CA LEU A 108 -9.03 12.09 -9.26
C LEU A 108 -8.91 13.48 -8.63
N SER A 109 -7.68 14.00 -8.52
CA SER A 109 -7.44 15.34 -8.00
C SER A 109 -8.07 16.43 -8.87
N SER A 110 -8.00 16.28 -10.19
CA SER A 110 -8.57 17.22 -11.15
C SER A 110 -10.11 17.10 -11.19
N ALA A 111 -10.62 15.88 -11.30
CA ALA A 111 -12.05 15.56 -11.36
C ALA A 111 -12.81 16.01 -10.11
N PHE A 112 -12.22 15.83 -8.93
CA PHE A 112 -12.84 16.16 -7.64
C PHE A 112 -12.36 17.49 -7.06
N LYS A 113 -11.51 18.23 -7.79
CA LYS A 113 -10.94 19.53 -7.37
C LYS A 113 -10.25 19.48 -6.01
N LEU A 114 -9.42 18.45 -5.80
CA LEU A 114 -8.71 18.23 -4.55
C LEU A 114 -7.48 19.13 -4.44
N ASP A 115 -7.34 19.81 -3.31
CA ASP A 115 -6.15 20.56 -2.94
C ASP A 115 -5.29 19.70 -2.01
N LEU A 116 -4.40 18.89 -2.60
CA LEU A 116 -3.50 18.02 -1.86
C LEU A 116 -2.18 18.78 -1.59
N PRO A 117 -1.68 18.80 -0.35
CA PRO A 117 -0.55 19.65 0.04
C PRO A 117 0.79 19.27 -0.61
N PHE A 118 0.92 18.03 -1.06
CA PHE A 118 2.11 17.52 -1.77
C PHE A 118 1.96 17.55 -3.30
N ARG A 119 0.80 17.97 -3.82
CA ARG A 119 0.56 18.07 -5.27
C ARG A 119 0.96 19.46 -5.75
N ARG A 120 1.93 19.51 -6.66
CA ARG A 120 2.15 20.72 -7.46
C ARG A 120 1.05 20.80 -8.51
N LYS A 121 0.23 21.85 -8.47
CA LYS A 121 -0.81 22.10 -9.49
C LYS A 121 -0.15 22.17 -10.87
N THR A 122 -0.81 21.60 -11.87
CA THR A 122 -0.37 21.61 -13.29
C THR A 122 -0.17 23.02 -13.84
N SER A 123 -0.87 24.01 -13.27
CA SER A 123 -0.65 25.43 -13.54
C SER A 123 0.80 25.87 -13.26
N HIS A 124 1.48 25.25 -12.28
CA HIS A 124 2.90 25.53 -12.00
C HIS A 124 3.85 24.96 -13.06
N PHE A 125 3.38 24.06 -13.91
CA PHE A 125 4.12 23.53 -15.05
C PHE A 125 3.69 24.19 -16.38
N GLY A 126 2.97 25.31 -16.33
CA GLY A 126 2.55 26.06 -17.53
C GLY A 126 1.36 25.46 -18.27
N ALA A 127 0.71 24.42 -17.74
CA ALA A 127 -0.51 23.88 -18.32
C ALA A 127 -1.73 24.76 -17.97
N LEU A 128 -2.32 25.39 -18.98
CA LEU A 128 -3.47 26.30 -18.83
C LEU A 128 -4.79 25.59 -18.53
N LYS A 129 -4.87 24.27 -18.77
CA LYS A 129 -6.08 23.46 -18.57
C LYS A 129 -5.70 22.04 -18.14
N GLU A 130 -6.30 21.54 -17.06
CA GLU A 130 -6.22 20.13 -16.70
C GLU A 130 -7.00 19.31 -17.74
N CYS A 131 -6.28 18.58 -18.60
CA CYS A 131 -6.87 17.62 -19.52
C CYS A 131 -6.99 16.29 -18.79
N TYR A 132 -8.23 15.86 -18.53
CA TYR A 132 -8.55 14.49 -18.13
C TYR A 132 -9.61 13.95 -19.09
N PRO A 133 -9.70 12.63 -19.28
CA PRO A 133 -10.68 12.04 -20.19
C PRO A 133 -12.09 12.45 -19.77
N TYR A 134 -12.91 12.90 -20.73
CA TYR A 134 -14.30 13.24 -20.45
C TYR A 134 -15.10 11.95 -20.24
N TYR A 135 -15.33 11.62 -18.97
CA TYR A 135 -16.11 10.44 -18.57
C TYR A 135 -17.63 10.70 -18.49
N GLY A 136 -18.10 11.86 -18.92
CA GLY A 136 -19.50 12.27 -18.78
C GLY A 136 -19.78 12.91 -17.42
N LYS A 137 -21.00 12.68 -16.89
CA LYS A 137 -21.43 13.26 -15.61
C LYS A 137 -20.75 12.55 -14.44
N ILE A 138 -19.83 13.25 -13.78
CA ILE A 138 -19.17 12.82 -12.55
C ILE A 138 -20.09 13.09 -11.36
N LYS A 139 -20.29 12.09 -10.49
CA LYS A 139 -21.02 12.28 -9.23
C LYS A 139 -20.11 12.91 -8.19
N SER A 140 -20.63 13.89 -7.45
CA SER A 140 -19.85 14.58 -6.40
C SER A 140 -19.55 13.60 -5.25
N PRO A 141 -18.26 13.35 -4.94
CA PRO A 141 -17.87 12.44 -3.86
C PRO A 141 -17.86 13.14 -2.50
N LYS A 142 -17.90 12.35 -1.41
CA LYS A 142 -17.66 12.89 -0.06
C LYS A 142 -16.17 13.18 0.12
N LYS A 143 -15.85 14.24 0.87
CA LYS A 143 -14.46 14.61 1.19
C LYS A 143 -13.68 13.47 1.85
N ALA A 144 -14.31 12.71 2.75
CA ALA A 144 -13.69 11.56 3.40
C ALA A 144 -13.31 10.46 2.40
N SER A 145 -14.18 10.16 1.43
CA SER A 145 -13.93 9.20 0.36
C SER A 145 -12.77 9.64 -0.54
N CYS A 146 -12.68 10.93 -0.86
CA CYS A 146 -11.55 11.49 -1.61
C CYS A 146 -10.22 11.32 -0.85
N LEU A 147 -10.19 11.66 0.44
CA LEU A 147 -8.99 11.49 1.26
C LEU A 147 -8.59 10.01 1.38
N TYR A 148 -9.57 9.12 1.52
CA TYR A 148 -9.35 7.69 1.55
C TYR A 148 -8.72 7.17 0.25
N ILE A 149 -9.31 7.47 -0.92
CA ILE A 149 -8.77 6.97 -2.19
C ILE A 149 -7.38 7.55 -2.49
N CYS A 150 -7.14 8.82 -2.15
CA CYS A 150 -5.80 9.41 -2.26
C CYS A 150 -4.79 8.73 -1.33
N GLN A 151 -5.17 8.42 -0.08
CA GLN A 151 -4.33 7.66 0.84
C GLN A 151 -4.04 6.25 0.29
N HIS A 152 -5.06 5.56 -0.22
CA HIS A 152 -4.94 4.23 -0.80
C HIS A 152 -3.92 4.21 -1.95
N ILE A 153 -4.01 5.19 -2.87
CA ILE A 153 -3.04 5.35 -3.97
C ILE A 153 -1.62 5.60 -3.45
N LEU A 154 -1.45 6.51 -2.47
CA LEU A 154 -0.13 6.78 -1.90
C LEU A 154 0.49 5.55 -1.23
N VAL A 155 -0.31 4.72 -0.54
CA VAL A 155 0.20 3.47 0.04
C VAL A 155 0.72 2.55 -1.06
N HIS A 156 -0.01 2.41 -2.17
CA HIS A 156 0.43 1.54 -3.27
C HIS A 156 1.61 2.11 -4.06
N LEU A 157 1.70 3.43 -4.25
CA LEU A 157 2.92 4.08 -4.75
C LEU A 157 4.11 3.81 -3.83
N GLY A 158 3.90 3.83 -2.51
CA GLY A 158 4.91 3.45 -1.52
C GLY A 158 5.31 1.97 -1.62
N ASP A 159 4.37 1.06 -1.87
CA ASP A 159 4.67 -0.37 -2.06
C ASP A 159 5.48 -0.60 -3.33
N ILE A 160 5.09 0.04 -4.44
CA ILE A 160 5.79 -0.04 -5.73
C ILE A 160 7.22 0.48 -5.59
N ALA A 161 7.41 1.67 -5.01
CA ALA A 161 8.73 2.24 -4.75
C ALA A 161 9.59 1.32 -3.86
N ARG A 162 8.98 0.70 -2.84
CA ARG A 162 9.67 -0.28 -1.98
C ARG A 162 10.10 -1.52 -2.76
N TYR A 163 9.27 -2.03 -3.68
CA TYR A 163 9.63 -3.16 -4.54
C TYR A 163 10.75 -2.81 -5.54
N LEU A 164 10.79 -1.57 -6.02
CA LEU A 164 11.88 -1.00 -6.82
C LEU A 164 13.15 -0.66 -5.99
N GLN A 165 13.16 -0.93 -4.68
CA GLN A 165 14.25 -0.57 -3.76
C GLN A 165 14.50 0.95 -3.62
N GLN A 166 13.51 1.79 -3.95
CA GLN A 166 13.55 3.24 -3.81
C GLN A 166 13.06 3.65 -2.40
N ILE A 167 13.83 3.33 -1.37
CA ILE A 167 13.39 3.39 0.04
C ILE A 167 12.96 4.79 0.49
N GLU A 168 13.71 5.84 0.12
CA GLU A 168 13.37 7.23 0.50
C GLU A 168 12.08 7.72 -0.19
N GLN A 169 11.87 7.31 -1.44
CA GLN A 169 10.64 7.59 -2.17
C GLN A 169 9.44 6.89 -1.52
N ALA A 170 9.60 5.60 -1.18
CA ALA A 170 8.58 4.82 -0.47
C ALA A 170 8.21 5.47 0.87
N GLN A 171 9.21 5.89 1.64
CA GLN A 171 9.01 6.57 2.92
C GLN A 171 8.23 7.89 2.76
N THR A 172 8.53 8.66 1.71
CA THR A 172 7.80 9.90 1.38
C THR A 172 6.33 9.62 1.09
N TYR A 173 6.04 8.62 0.24
CA TYR A 173 4.66 8.23 -0.05
C TYR A 173 3.89 7.78 1.18
N TYR A 174 4.46 6.92 2.04
CA TYR A 174 3.78 6.49 3.26
C TYR A 174 3.56 7.63 4.27
N ARG A 175 4.49 8.59 4.37
CA ARG A 175 4.30 9.79 5.20
C ARG A 175 3.16 10.66 4.70
N HIS A 176 3.07 10.89 3.39
CA HIS A 176 1.94 11.61 2.80
C HIS A 176 0.62 10.84 2.99
N ALA A 177 0.64 9.52 2.84
CA ALA A 177 -0.52 8.68 3.12
C ALA A 177 -1.00 8.84 4.57
N ALA A 178 -0.08 8.73 5.54
CA ALA A 178 -0.38 8.92 6.96
C ALA A 178 -0.91 10.34 7.27
N PHE A 179 -0.42 11.36 6.57
CA PHE A 179 -0.88 12.73 6.73
C PHE A 179 -2.34 12.92 6.29
N LEU A 180 -2.77 12.28 5.18
CA LEU A 180 -4.13 12.45 4.66
C LEU A 180 -5.21 11.86 5.56
N VAL A 181 -5.00 10.65 6.09
CA VAL A 181 -5.94 9.99 6.99
C VAL A 181 -5.16 9.38 8.17
N PRO A 182 -4.83 10.17 9.20
CA PRO A 182 -4.03 9.73 10.35
C PRO A 182 -4.70 8.65 11.21
N SER A 183 -6.01 8.46 11.02
CA SER A 183 -6.79 7.44 11.71
C SER A 183 -6.63 6.03 11.14
N ASN A 184 -6.00 5.87 9.97
CA ASN A 184 -5.75 4.57 9.35
C ASN A 184 -4.36 4.04 9.74
N GLY A 185 -4.30 2.81 10.26
CA GLY A 185 -3.06 2.17 10.70
C GLY A 185 -2.11 1.78 9.58
N GLN A 186 -2.63 1.49 8.38
CA GLN A 186 -1.87 0.83 7.32
C GLN A 186 -0.56 1.56 6.92
N PRO A 187 -0.53 2.90 6.70
CA PRO A 187 0.72 3.58 6.35
C PRO A 187 1.79 3.48 7.45
N TYR A 188 1.39 3.48 8.72
CA TYR A 188 2.33 3.35 9.83
C TYR A 188 2.96 1.96 9.88
N ASN A 189 2.22 0.88 9.61
CA ASN A 189 2.79 -0.45 9.46
C ASN A 189 3.86 -0.49 8.36
N GLN A 190 3.62 0.17 7.22
CA GLN A 190 4.60 0.22 6.14
C GLN A 190 5.85 1.02 6.53
N LEU A 191 5.70 2.14 7.25
CA LEU A 191 6.82 2.89 7.82
C LEU A 191 7.63 2.05 8.81
N ALA A 192 6.97 1.25 9.65
CA ALA A 192 7.65 0.33 10.57
C ALA A 192 8.51 -0.69 9.83
N ILE A 193 8.02 -1.25 8.73
CA ILE A 193 8.78 -2.19 7.89
C ILE A 193 10.03 -1.53 7.30
N LEU A 194 9.93 -0.27 6.85
CA LEU A 194 11.09 0.48 6.34
C LEU A 194 12.13 0.75 7.43
N GLU A 195 11.69 1.20 8.61
CA GLU A 195 12.59 1.44 9.75
C GLU A 195 13.25 0.14 10.23
N ALA A 196 12.52 -0.98 10.19
CA ALA A 196 13.05 -2.29 10.55
C ALA A 196 14.16 -2.72 9.58
N ALA A 197 13.97 -2.50 8.28
CA ALA A 197 14.98 -2.77 7.25
C ALA A 197 16.24 -1.90 7.41
N LYS A 198 16.10 -0.67 7.93
CA LYS A 198 17.21 0.23 8.30
C LYS A 198 17.89 -0.16 9.62
N GLY A 199 17.37 -1.13 10.36
CA GLY A 199 17.87 -1.52 11.69
C GLY A 199 17.46 -0.57 12.82
N ASN A 200 16.56 0.39 12.56
CA ASN A 200 16.11 1.37 13.54
C ASN A 200 15.01 0.78 14.44
N LYS A 201 15.43 0.06 15.49
CA LYS A 201 14.52 -0.67 16.38
C LYS A 201 13.50 0.23 17.09
N LEU A 202 13.92 1.42 17.53
CA LEU A 202 13.04 2.35 18.24
C LEU A 202 11.92 2.87 17.34
N CYS A 203 12.25 3.36 16.14
CA CYS A 203 11.23 3.84 15.20
C CYS A 203 10.36 2.69 14.67
N THR A 204 10.90 1.49 14.52
CA THR A 204 10.12 0.29 14.17
C THR A 204 8.98 0.06 15.16
N VAL A 205 9.32 -0.02 16.46
CA VAL A 205 8.32 -0.23 17.53
C VAL A 205 7.34 0.93 17.61
N PHE A 206 7.84 2.17 17.54
CA PHE A 206 6.99 3.36 17.50
C PHE A 206 5.93 3.26 16.40
N TYR A 207 6.33 2.96 15.16
CA TYR A 207 5.39 2.92 14.04
C TYR A 207 4.43 1.73 14.10
N TYR A 208 4.85 0.56 14.58
CA TYR A 208 3.91 -0.53 14.83
C TYR A 208 2.86 -0.16 15.89
N ILE A 209 3.27 0.44 17.01
CA ILE A 209 2.34 0.92 18.03
C ILE A 209 1.39 1.96 17.43
N ARG A 210 1.90 2.93 16.65
CA ARG A 210 1.05 3.91 15.95
C ARG A 210 0.07 3.26 14.98
N SER A 211 0.46 2.18 14.32
CA SER A 211 -0.42 1.42 13.43
C SER A 211 -1.57 0.72 14.16
N ILE A 212 -1.41 0.45 15.46
CA ILE A 212 -2.38 -0.23 16.32
C ILE A 212 -3.23 0.81 17.08
N ALA A 213 -2.60 1.86 17.60
CA ALA A 213 -3.21 2.88 18.45
C ALA A 213 -3.86 4.03 17.63
N VAL A 214 -4.73 3.66 16.70
CA VAL A 214 -5.53 4.59 15.86
C VAL A 214 -6.97 4.10 15.77
N LYS A 215 -7.88 4.94 15.27
CA LYS A 215 -9.31 4.61 15.15
C LYS A 215 -9.56 3.39 14.24
N HIS A 216 -8.74 3.20 13.22
CA HIS A 216 -8.79 2.04 12.32
C HIS A 216 -7.44 1.32 12.35
N PRO A 217 -7.20 0.46 13.35
CA PRO A 217 -5.97 -0.30 13.49
C PRO A 217 -5.70 -1.17 12.27
N PHE A 218 -4.43 -1.40 11.94
CA PHE A 218 -4.06 -2.41 10.94
C PHE A 218 -3.70 -3.73 11.63
N PRO A 219 -4.53 -4.78 11.56
CA PRO A 219 -4.38 -5.97 12.40
C PRO A 219 -3.01 -6.67 12.27
N VAL A 220 -2.43 -6.64 11.07
CA VAL A 220 -1.12 -7.26 10.79
C VAL A 220 0.00 -6.61 11.61
N ALA A 221 -0.14 -5.34 12.02
CA ALA A 221 0.85 -4.65 12.83
C ALA A 221 1.03 -5.29 14.22
N THR A 222 -0.04 -5.83 14.81
CA THR A 222 0.04 -6.54 16.10
C THR A 222 0.94 -7.76 15.98
N THR A 223 0.68 -8.63 15.00
CA THR A 223 1.50 -9.82 14.76
C THR A 223 2.94 -9.47 14.39
N ASN A 224 3.16 -8.38 13.62
CA ASN A 224 4.51 -7.92 13.29
C ASN A 224 5.25 -7.41 14.53
N LEU A 225 4.57 -6.68 15.43
CA LEU A 225 5.12 -6.18 16.68
C LEU A 225 5.48 -7.33 17.62
N GLU A 226 4.61 -8.32 17.79
CA GLU A 226 4.86 -9.52 18.60
C GLU A 226 6.09 -10.29 18.12
N LYS A 227 6.20 -10.49 16.80
CA LYS A 227 7.39 -11.13 16.18
C LYS A 227 8.66 -10.32 16.44
N PHE A 228 8.57 -8.99 16.32
CA PHE A 228 9.70 -8.10 16.56
C PHE A 228 10.15 -8.13 18.03
N TYR A 229 9.21 -8.03 18.97
CA TYR A 229 9.47 -8.15 20.40
C TYR A 229 10.04 -9.50 20.81
N SER A 230 9.51 -10.59 20.25
CA SER A 230 10.05 -11.93 20.49
C SER A 230 11.51 -12.04 20.08
N LYS A 231 11.92 -11.35 19.00
CA LYS A 231 13.32 -11.28 18.58
C LYS A 231 14.15 -10.43 19.54
N LEU A 232 13.64 -9.27 19.98
CA LEU A 232 14.37 -8.39 20.92
C LEU A 232 14.66 -9.06 22.27
N ILE A 233 13.76 -9.90 22.78
CA ILE A 233 13.98 -10.65 24.01
C ILE A 233 15.03 -11.75 23.81
N LYS A 234 15.03 -12.45 22.67
CA LYS A 234 16.05 -13.46 22.38
C LYS A 234 17.45 -12.86 22.31
N ASP A 235 17.55 -11.65 21.78
CA ASP A 235 18.80 -10.90 21.66
C ASP A 235 19.12 -10.09 22.94
N SER A 236 18.48 -10.39 24.09
CA SER A 236 18.61 -9.58 25.30
C SER A 236 19.99 -9.72 25.94
N VAL A 237 20.57 -8.58 26.30
CA VAL A 237 21.84 -8.47 27.02
C VAL A 237 21.59 -7.71 28.31
N GLU A 238 22.06 -8.26 29.43
CA GLU A 238 22.05 -7.54 30.70
C GLU A 238 23.20 -6.54 30.74
N TYR A 239 22.85 -5.26 30.93
CA TYR A 239 23.83 -4.20 31.11
C TYR A 239 23.98 -3.87 32.60
N ARG A 240 25.22 -3.66 33.05
CA ARG A 240 25.53 -3.24 34.44
C ARG A 240 26.16 -1.84 34.44
N GLY A 241 25.74 -1.00 35.38
CA GLY A 241 26.28 0.35 35.55
C GLY A 241 25.60 1.41 34.68
N LYS A 242 26.34 2.46 34.32
CA LYS A 242 25.79 3.59 33.55
C LYS A 242 25.61 3.20 32.09
N LEU A 243 24.38 3.29 31.60
CA LEU A 243 24.04 2.95 30.21
C LEU A 243 24.43 4.07 29.24
N SER A 244 24.97 3.70 28.09
CA SER A 244 24.98 4.53 26.90
C SER A 244 23.57 4.71 26.34
N MET A 245 23.37 5.66 25.43
CA MET A 245 22.06 5.87 24.79
C MET A 245 21.58 4.63 24.01
N CYS A 246 22.48 3.91 23.34
CA CYS A 246 22.13 2.71 22.58
C CYS A 246 21.67 1.56 23.50
N GLU A 247 22.34 1.41 24.64
CA GLU A 247 21.99 0.41 25.66
C GLU A 247 20.66 0.78 26.32
N PHE A 248 20.46 2.06 26.68
CA PHE A 248 19.19 2.56 27.20
C PHE A 248 18.02 2.26 26.25
N VAL A 249 18.16 2.57 24.96
CA VAL A 249 17.12 2.26 23.95
C VAL A 249 16.86 0.76 23.88
N SER A 250 17.90 -0.06 23.92
CA SER A 250 17.76 -1.52 23.87
C SER A 250 17.02 -2.06 25.09
N THR A 251 17.39 -1.62 26.30
CA THR A 251 16.72 -1.99 27.55
C THR A 251 15.28 -1.48 27.59
N PHE A 252 15.01 -0.25 27.12
CA PHE A 252 13.67 0.30 27.00
C PHE A 252 12.77 -0.58 26.12
N LEU A 253 13.26 -0.97 24.95
CA LEU A 253 12.48 -1.81 24.03
C LEU A 253 12.28 -3.24 24.58
N GLN A 254 13.28 -3.80 25.27
CA GLN A 254 13.17 -5.10 25.94
C GLN A 254 12.12 -5.05 27.06
N PHE A 255 12.12 -4.00 27.88
CA PHE A 255 11.10 -3.82 28.92
C PHE A 255 9.69 -3.83 28.32
N HIS A 256 9.45 -3.04 27.27
CA HIS A 256 8.16 -3.04 26.58
C HIS A 256 7.81 -4.38 25.94
N ALA A 257 8.79 -5.09 25.39
CA ALA A 257 8.61 -6.43 24.84
C ALA A 257 8.16 -7.43 25.92
N PHE A 258 8.81 -7.42 27.10
CA PHE A 258 8.44 -8.27 28.23
C PHE A 258 7.02 -7.99 28.70
N VAL A 259 6.68 -6.70 28.94
CA VAL A 259 5.34 -6.32 29.38
C VAL A 259 4.29 -6.80 28.38
N HIS A 260 4.47 -6.51 27.09
CA HIS A 260 3.51 -6.87 26.04
C HIS A 260 3.29 -8.39 25.94
N LEU A 261 4.37 -9.17 25.91
CA LEU A 261 4.31 -10.63 25.72
C LEU A 261 3.86 -11.37 26.99
N CYS A 262 4.09 -10.82 28.18
CA CYS A 262 3.55 -11.36 29.43
C CYS A 262 2.04 -11.11 29.55
N THR A 263 1.55 -9.94 29.13
CA THR A 263 0.10 -9.64 29.15
C THR A 263 -0.72 -10.45 28.15
N GLY A 264 -0.14 -10.85 27.01
CA GLY A 264 -0.84 -11.68 26.01
C GLY A 264 -1.14 -13.11 26.48
N LYS A 265 -0.31 -13.69 27.35
CA LYS A 265 -0.48 -15.07 27.84
C LYS A 265 -1.66 -15.26 28.80
N GLN A 266 -2.15 -14.18 29.40
CA GLN A 266 -3.31 -14.23 30.31
C GLN A 266 -4.66 -14.29 29.55
N HIS A 267 -4.68 -13.96 28.26
CA HIS A 267 -5.92 -14.02 27.47
C HIS A 267 -6.19 -15.40 26.82
N ASP A 268 -5.14 -16.22 26.65
CA ASP A 268 -5.21 -17.60 26.11
C ASP A 268 -5.29 -18.69 27.19
N SER A 269 -5.15 -18.33 28.47
CA SER A 269 -5.41 -19.22 29.60
C SER A 269 -6.86 -19.00 30.05
N GLY A 270 -7.76 -19.83 29.49
CA GLY A 270 -9.19 -19.70 29.63
C GLY A 270 -9.72 -19.43 31.04
N MET A 271 -10.79 -18.65 31.09
CA MET A 271 -11.77 -18.76 32.17
C MET A 271 -12.20 -20.22 32.32
N PRO A 272 -12.26 -20.77 33.54
CA PRO A 272 -13.15 -21.88 33.83
C PRO A 272 -14.63 -21.47 33.69
#